data_AF-A0A8M9Q298-F1
#
_entry.id   AF-A0A8M9Q298-F1
#
_cell.length_a   1.000
_cell.length_b   1.000
_cell.length_c   1.000
_cell.angle_alpha   90.00
_cell.angle_beta   90.00
_cell.angle_gamma   90.00
#
_symmetry.space_group_name_H-M   'P 1'
#
loop_
_entity.id
_entity.type
_entity.pdbx_description
1 polymer ?
#
loop_
_entity_poly.entity_id
_entity_poly.type
_entity_poly.pdbx_seq_one_letter_code
_entity_poly.pdbx_strand_id
1 'polypeptide(L)'
;MDHKYGLLSCPYEKLEYCRNKQTRDRWTGVLTSIENNRAQNQVWGLWTLASVRKIKIFSFLFGLMVTVLIMASYILTRDQKGLFLTPSPYHFTVVSHQVQLNLSSTTNYAVVREVVKSIVTKVDFSRRRVPDMGEVREKEPNIFSAIPRKFLPYLKNPCWYEEFFGNLTADPYGKNLYALYSKRFQAIYDHLRRAFPAHLHQHAGRQYRLRCLPFFYIIGQPKCGTTDLYDRLRLHPEVHFTTMKEPHWWTRKRFGIIRLSNGFNSPYPLKDYLDLFDQAANHIQDQLISNSSKRHKQVDIIIGEASASTMWDNNAWVYFYDNGTEVEPPFLVQDFIHAVQPDAKFIVMLRDPVERLYSDYLYFGMANKSVEDFHERVSESLHMFEGCLAERSIRSCIYNTTLNNLMPVRLQVGLYVMYLLDWLSVFSREQILILRLEDHAANRKITMRRVFEFLQLGPLTLQKEADITKSPASNTRRPANRNLGPMLPITKEILQSFYKPFNQRLAQVLKDPAFLWT
;
A
#
# COMPACT_ATOMS: atom_id res chain seq x y z
N MET A 1 -34.98 -4.34 15.80
CA MET A 1 -34.80 -4.39 17.27
C MET A 1 -33.36 -3.99 17.57
N ASP A 2 -33.21 -2.89 18.31
CA ASP A 2 -31.93 -2.41 18.82
C ASP A 2 -31.39 -3.34 19.92
N HIS A 3 -30.09 -3.63 19.90
CA HIS A 3 -29.34 -3.93 21.13
C HIS A 3 -27.90 -3.40 21.03
N LYS A 4 -27.70 -2.24 21.67
CA LYS A 4 -26.40 -1.75 22.14
C LYS A 4 -25.89 -2.68 23.25
N TYR A 5 -24.79 -3.38 23.01
CA TYR A 5 -23.87 -3.83 24.06
C TYR A 5 -22.71 -2.82 24.04
N GLY A 6 -22.45 -1.99 25.07
CA GLY A 6 -22.50 -2.30 26.49
C GLY A 6 -21.07 -2.55 26.95
N LEU A 7 -20.29 -1.48 27.08
CA LEU A 7 -18.94 -1.46 27.64
C LEU A 7 -18.99 -2.08 29.04
N LEU A 8 -18.27 -3.20 29.21
CA LEU A 8 -18.10 -3.88 30.48
C LEU A 8 -17.35 -2.97 31.46
N SER A 9 -18.13 -2.44 32.40
CA SER A 9 -17.68 -1.90 33.68
C SER A 9 -16.96 -2.99 34.47
N CYS A 10 -15.68 -2.76 34.78
CA CYS A 10 -14.93 -3.60 35.69
C CYS A 10 -15.37 -3.30 37.14
N PRO A 11 -15.56 -4.31 38.02
CA PRO A 11 -16.20 -4.14 39.34
C PRO A 11 -15.35 -3.41 40.38
N TYR A 12 -16.05 -2.79 41.34
CA TYR A 12 -15.63 -1.72 42.25
C TYR A 12 -14.68 -2.10 43.41
N GLU A 13 -14.06 -3.28 43.44
CA GLU A 13 -13.35 -3.77 44.64
C GLU A 13 -11.81 -3.84 44.58
N LYS A 14 -11.14 -3.13 43.65
CA LYS A 14 -9.65 -3.06 43.64
C LYS A 14 -9.05 -1.67 43.43
N LEU A 15 -9.77 -0.61 43.83
CA LEU A 15 -9.31 0.78 43.69
C LEU A 15 -8.13 1.19 44.60
N GLU A 16 -7.68 0.34 45.53
CA GLU A 16 -6.57 0.68 46.42
C GLU A 16 -5.17 0.23 45.94
N TYR A 17 -5.09 -0.70 44.98
CA TYR A 17 -3.79 -1.21 44.50
C TYR A 17 -3.17 -0.37 43.36
N CYS A 18 -3.91 0.56 42.75
CA CYS A 18 -3.41 1.37 41.64
C CYS A 18 -2.96 2.79 42.03
N ARG A 19 -2.94 3.16 43.32
CA ARG A 19 -2.55 4.51 43.75
C ARG A 19 -1.05 4.70 44.02
N ASN A 20 -0.24 3.63 44.04
CA ASN A 20 1.18 3.72 44.33
C ASN A 20 2.07 3.38 43.12
N LYS A 21 2.12 4.29 42.14
CA LYS A 21 3.29 4.52 41.26
C LYS A 21 3.09 5.79 40.44
N GLN A 22 3.09 6.92 41.13
CA GLN A 22 3.04 8.24 40.53
C GLN A 22 4.45 8.80 40.38
N THR A 23 5.31 8.16 39.57
CA THR A 23 6.58 8.76 39.13
C THR A 23 7.01 8.15 37.78
N ARG A 24 7.20 9.01 36.78
CA ARG A 24 7.70 8.75 35.41
C ARG A 24 6.79 7.92 34.50
N ASP A 25 5.95 8.60 33.73
CA ASP A 25 5.84 8.29 32.29
C ASP A 25 5.19 9.45 31.52
N ARG A 26 5.94 10.03 30.56
CA ARG A 26 5.56 11.20 29.76
C ARG A 26 4.60 10.85 28.60
N TRP A 27 3.99 9.66 28.60
CA TRP A 27 3.18 9.14 27.50
C TRP A 27 1.66 9.30 27.68
N THR A 28 1.16 9.74 28.84
CA THR A 28 -0.29 9.92 29.08
C THR A 28 -0.82 11.34 28.84
N GLY A 29 0.03 12.32 28.57
CA GLY A 29 -0.39 13.73 28.39
C GLY A 29 -1.19 14.02 27.11
N VAL A 30 -1.17 13.13 26.11
CA VAL A 30 -1.87 13.34 24.83
C VAL A 30 -3.32 12.85 24.86
N LEU A 31 -3.66 11.91 25.74
CA LEU A 31 -5.02 11.36 25.83
C LEU A 31 -5.95 12.24 26.68
N THR A 32 -5.43 12.93 27.70
CA THR A 32 -6.22 13.80 28.59
C THR A 32 -6.63 15.13 27.95
N SER A 33 -5.89 15.63 26.95
CA SER A 33 -6.23 16.89 26.26
C SER A 33 -7.40 16.76 25.27
N ILE A 34 -7.78 15.53 24.89
CA ILE A 34 -8.89 15.29 23.97
C ILE A 34 -10.24 15.22 24.72
N GLU A 35 -10.26 14.80 25.98
CA GLU A 35 -11.50 14.73 26.77
C GLU A 35 -11.96 16.11 27.30
N ASN A 36 -11.04 17.04 27.59
CA ASN A 36 -11.43 18.34 28.14
C ASN A 36 -12.00 19.36 27.15
N ASN A 37 -11.92 19.12 25.83
CA ASN A 37 -12.46 20.05 24.83
C ASN A 37 -13.94 19.82 24.46
N ARG A 38 -14.67 18.97 25.19
CA ARG A 38 -16.13 18.80 25.01
C ARG A 38 -17.01 19.64 25.93
N ALA A 39 -16.43 20.49 26.80
CA ALA A 39 -17.17 21.20 27.84
C ALA A 39 -17.26 22.74 27.66
N GLN A 40 -17.16 23.28 26.43
CA GLN A 40 -17.38 24.71 26.19
C GLN A 40 -18.44 24.96 25.11
N ASN A 41 -19.68 25.08 25.61
CA ASN A 41 -20.67 26.14 25.37
C ASN A 41 -20.50 27.03 24.11
N GLN A 42 -21.56 27.12 23.31
CA GLN A 42 -22.20 28.41 23.04
C GLN A 42 -23.68 28.27 22.62
N VAL A 43 -24.51 29.00 23.35
CA VAL A 43 -25.97 29.09 23.31
C VAL A 43 -26.39 29.98 22.14
N TRP A 44 -27.23 29.46 21.22
CA TRP A 44 -27.90 30.29 20.20
C TRP A 44 -29.37 30.48 20.55
N GLY A 45 -29.78 31.75 20.52
CA GLY A 45 -31.01 32.30 21.07
C GLY A 45 -32.32 31.90 20.41
N LEU A 46 -33.39 32.26 21.15
CA LEU A 46 -34.80 31.98 20.93
C LEU A 46 -35.30 32.41 19.54
N TRP A 47 -35.51 31.43 18.66
CA TRP A 47 -36.48 31.57 17.57
C TRP A 47 -37.84 31.10 18.07
N THR A 48 -38.84 31.98 18.01
CA THR A 48 -40.21 31.70 18.45
C THR A 48 -40.77 30.45 17.72
N LEU A 49 -41.36 29.52 18.49
CA LEU A 49 -41.71 28.15 18.06
C LEU A 49 -42.54 28.07 16.75
N ALA A 50 -43.31 29.11 16.42
CA ALA A 50 -44.13 29.15 15.21
C ALA A 50 -43.32 29.37 13.93
N SER A 51 -42.25 30.20 13.99
CA SER A 51 -41.31 30.43 12.89
C SER A 51 -40.50 29.18 12.59
N VAL A 52 -40.01 28.51 13.66
CA VAL A 52 -39.22 27.27 13.56
C VAL A 52 -40.02 26.14 12.90
N ARG A 53 -41.33 26.01 13.15
CA ARG A 53 -42.17 25.00 12.50
C ARG A 53 -42.31 25.26 10.99
N LYS A 54 -42.56 26.50 10.56
CA LYS A 54 -42.65 26.83 9.12
C LYS A 54 -41.32 26.61 8.41
N ILE A 55 -40.21 27.07 8.98
CA ILE A 55 -38.86 26.91 8.40
C ILE A 55 -38.49 25.43 8.29
N LYS A 56 -38.80 24.59 9.30
CA LYS A 56 -38.56 23.15 9.23
C LYS A 56 -39.39 22.46 8.14
N ILE A 57 -40.64 22.86 7.95
CA ILE A 57 -41.49 22.31 6.88
C ILE A 57 -40.94 22.72 5.50
N PHE A 58 -40.58 23.99 5.30
CA PHE A 58 -39.97 24.43 4.04
C PHE A 58 -38.62 23.75 3.77
N SER A 59 -37.77 23.59 4.79
CA SER A 59 -36.49 22.89 4.65
C SER A 59 -36.67 21.40 4.33
N PHE A 60 -37.69 20.76 4.90
CA PHE A 60 -38.03 19.37 4.60
C PHE A 60 -38.58 19.22 3.17
N LEU A 61 -39.50 20.10 2.75
CA LEU A 61 -40.05 20.12 1.39
C LEU A 61 -38.97 20.41 0.35
N PHE A 62 -38.04 21.32 0.65
CA PHE A 62 -36.89 21.60 -0.21
C PHE A 62 -35.96 20.39 -0.31
N GLY A 63 -35.64 19.72 0.81
CA GLY A 63 -34.84 18.49 0.80
C GLY A 63 -35.50 17.35 0.01
N LEU A 64 -36.83 17.21 0.12
CA LEU A 64 -37.61 16.26 -0.66
C LEU A 64 -37.55 16.57 -2.16
N MET A 65 -37.74 17.83 -2.55
CA MET A 65 -37.64 18.28 -3.94
C MET A 65 -36.25 18.04 -4.53
N VAL A 66 -35.18 18.35 -3.80
CA VAL A 66 -33.80 18.08 -4.25
C VAL A 66 -33.57 16.58 -4.44
N THR A 67 -34.08 15.75 -3.54
CA THR A 67 -33.96 14.29 -3.66
C THR A 67 -34.72 13.75 -4.88
N VAL A 68 -35.93 14.26 -5.14
CA VAL A 68 -36.73 13.92 -6.32
C VAL A 68 -36.03 14.36 -7.61
N LEU A 69 -35.45 15.56 -7.65
CA LEU A 69 -34.67 16.05 -8.79
C LEU A 69 -33.43 15.20 -9.04
N ILE A 70 -32.71 14.80 -7.98
CA ILE A 70 -31.57 13.88 -8.09
C ILE A 70 -32.03 12.53 -8.66
N MET A 71 -33.12 11.95 -8.12
CA MET A 71 -33.66 10.67 -8.61
C MET A 71 -34.15 10.77 -10.06
N ALA A 72 -34.84 11.85 -10.44
CA ALA A 72 -35.26 12.12 -11.81
C ALA A 72 -34.05 12.26 -12.74
N SER A 73 -32.98 12.93 -12.28
CA SER A 73 -31.74 13.05 -13.06
C SER A 73 -31.08 11.68 -13.31
N TYR A 74 -31.07 10.77 -12.33
CA TYR A 74 -30.59 9.40 -12.52
C TYR A 74 -31.48 8.57 -13.46
N ILE A 75 -32.80 8.76 -13.42
CA ILE A 75 -33.73 8.05 -14.31
C ILE A 75 -33.58 8.57 -15.75
N LEU A 76 -33.49 9.89 -15.94
CA LEU A 76 -33.31 10.51 -17.25
C LEU A 76 -31.92 10.23 -17.85
N THR A 77 -30.87 10.18 -17.03
CA THR A 77 -29.51 9.86 -17.51
C THR A 77 -29.27 8.36 -17.72
N ARG A 78 -30.10 7.49 -17.14
CA ARG A 78 -30.01 6.04 -17.35
C ARG A 78 -30.22 5.64 -18.81
N ASP A 79 -30.94 6.45 -19.59
CA ASP A 79 -31.16 6.22 -21.04
C ASP A 79 -30.04 6.78 -21.94
N GLN A 80 -29.15 7.62 -21.41
CA GLN A 80 -27.96 8.07 -22.13
C GLN A 80 -26.72 7.34 -21.64
N LYS A 81 -26.70 6.02 -21.86
CA LYS A 81 -25.46 5.24 -21.90
C LYS A 81 -24.61 5.70 -23.08
N GLY A 82 -23.76 6.69 -22.84
CA GLY A 82 -22.83 7.19 -23.85
C GLY A 82 -22.10 8.44 -23.38
N LEU A 83 -21.46 8.39 -22.21
CA LEU A 83 -20.47 9.39 -21.85
C LEU A 83 -19.30 9.26 -22.84
N PHE A 84 -19.30 10.14 -23.84
CA PHE A 84 -18.25 10.34 -24.83
C PHE A 84 -16.94 10.73 -24.14
N LEU A 85 -16.19 9.73 -23.67
CA LEU A 85 -14.75 9.89 -23.48
C LEU A 85 -14.12 9.56 -24.83
N THR A 86 -13.47 10.56 -25.42
CA THR A 86 -12.67 10.43 -26.65
C THR A 86 -11.79 9.18 -26.57
N PRO A 87 -11.98 8.19 -27.46
CA PRO A 87 -11.26 6.94 -27.36
C PRO A 87 -9.79 7.16 -27.75
N SER A 88 -8.90 6.59 -26.93
CA SER A 88 -7.51 6.33 -27.33
C SER A 88 -7.50 5.47 -28.60
N PRO A 89 -6.57 5.67 -29.56
CA PRO A 89 -6.58 4.98 -30.85
C PRO A 89 -6.34 3.46 -30.77
N TYR A 90 -6.14 2.89 -29.57
CA TYR A 90 -6.13 1.45 -29.36
C TYR A 90 -7.55 0.96 -29.05
N HIS A 91 -8.35 0.77 -30.10
CA HIS A 91 -9.56 -0.05 -30.01
C HIS A 91 -9.14 -1.51 -29.73
N PHE A 92 -9.08 -1.89 -28.45
CA PHE A 92 -9.41 -3.26 -28.10
C PHE A 92 -10.91 -3.38 -28.27
N THR A 93 -11.32 -3.86 -29.44
CA THR A 93 -12.68 -4.36 -29.64
C THR A 93 -12.80 -5.63 -28.81
N VAL A 94 -13.07 -5.46 -27.51
CA VAL A 94 -13.65 -6.56 -26.74
C VAL A 94 -15.01 -6.78 -27.37
N VAL A 95 -15.08 -7.74 -28.28
CA VAL A 95 -16.35 -8.38 -28.64
C VAL A 95 -16.89 -8.83 -27.31
N SER A 96 -17.76 -8.01 -26.74
CA SER A 96 -18.63 -8.38 -25.66
C SER A 96 -19.57 -9.37 -26.30
N HIS A 97 -19.11 -10.59 -26.52
CA HIS A 97 -20.06 -11.67 -26.55
C HIS A 97 -20.74 -11.58 -25.19
N GLN A 98 -21.94 -11.00 -25.18
CA GLN A 98 -22.98 -11.44 -24.27
C GLN A 98 -23.23 -12.91 -24.61
N VAL A 99 -22.25 -13.78 -24.31
CA VAL A 99 -22.52 -15.19 -24.19
C VAL A 99 -23.39 -15.22 -22.94
N GLN A 100 -24.70 -15.25 -23.16
CA GLN A 100 -25.61 -15.87 -22.20
C GLN A 100 -25.14 -17.32 -22.08
N LEU A 101 -24.11 -17.54 -21.25
CA LEU A 101 -23.60 -18.86 -20.89
C LEU A 101 -24.64 -19.49 -19.97
N ASN A 102 -25.78 -19.91 -20.54
CA ASN A 102 -26.54 -21.03 -20.01
C ASN A 102 -25.81 -22.34 -20.36
N LEU A 103 -24.49 -22.38 -20.12
CA LEU A 103 -23.69 -23.58 -20.23
C LEU A 103 -23.90 -24.35 -18.93
N SER A 104 -24.18 -25.65 -19.03
CA SER A 104 -24.13 -26.51 -17.85
C SER A 104 -22.78 -26.33 -17.14
N SER A 105 -22.76 -26.31 -15.81
CA SER A 105 -21.54 -26.06 -15.02
C SER A 105 -20.37 -26.97 -15.42
N THR A 106 -20.67 -28.19 -15.86
CA THR A 106 -19.71 -29.16 -16.39
C THR A 106 -19.08 -28.74 -17.72
N THR A 107 -19.87 -28.16 -18.64
CA THR A 107 -19.35 -27.64 -19.91
C THR A 107 -18.47 -26.41 -19.70
N ASN A 108 -18.85 -25.50 -18.77
CA ASN A 108 -18.06 -24.30 -18.45
C ASN A 108 -16.66 -24.70 -17.93
N TYR A 109 -16.60 -25.72 -17.08
CA TYR A 109 -15.35 -26.21 -16.52
C TYR A 109 -14.34 -26.71 -17.56
N ALA A 110 -14.78 -27.55 -18.50
CA ALA A 110 -13.91 -28.12 -19.52
C ALA A 110 -13.27 -27.01 -20.39
N VAL A 111 -14.04 -25.98 -20.74
CA VAL A 111 -13.55 -24.81 -21.48
C VAL A 111 -12.47 -24.09 -20.69
N VAL A 112 -12.71 -23.79 -19.41
CA VAL A 112 -11.73 -23.06 -18.57
C VAL A 112 -10.43 -23.86 -18.39
N ARG A 113 -10.48 -25.20 -18.32
CA ARG A 113 -9.27 -26.03 -18.30
C ARG A 113 -8.43 -25.88 -19.57
N GLU A 114 -9.06 -25.84 -20.75
CA GLU A 114 -8.35 -25.65 -22.01
C GLU A 114 -7.74 -24.24 -22.11
N VAL A 115 -8.45 -23.21 -21.63
CA VAL A 115 -7.91 -21.85 -21.48
C VAL A 115 -6.65 -21.84 -20.62
N VAL A 116 -6.68 -22.51 -19.45
CA VAL A 116 -5.49 -22.60 -18.59
C VAL A 116 -4.35 -23.32 -19.29
N LYS A 117 -4.60 -24.43 -19.99
CA LYS A 117 -3.55 -25.13 -20.76
C LYS A 117 -2.93 -24.23 -21.82
N SER A 118 -3.75 -23.51 -22.58
CA SER A 118 -3.31 -22.53 -23.59
C SER A 118 -2.50 -21.38 -23.00
N ILE A 119 -2.86 -20.88 -21.81
CA ILE A 119 -2.05 -19.89 -21.09
C ILE A 119 -0.69 -20.50 -20.71
N VAL A 120 -0.70 -21.70 -20.11
CA VAL A 120 0.51 -22.36 -19.60
C VAL A 120 1.52 -22.65 -20.72
N THR A 121 1.08 -22.98 -21.94
CA THR A 121 1.98 -23.18 -23.09
C THR A 121 2.66 -21.90 -23.58
N LYS A 122 2.11 -20.72 -23.24
CA LYS A 122 2.63 -19.39 -23.61
C LYS A 122 3.45 -18.72 -22.50
N VAL A 123 3.63 -19.39 -21.36
CA VAL A 123 4.42 -18.84 -20.25
C VAL A 123 5.89 -18.78 -20.64
N ASP A 124 6.44 -17.57 -20.65
CA ASP A 124 7.85 -17.30 -20.89
C ASP A 124 8.48 -16.52 -19.73
N PHE A 125 9.65 -16.96 -19.29
CA PHE A 125 10.43 -16.34 -18.20
C PHE A 125 11.66 -15.57 -18.72
N SER A 126 11.68 -15.23 -20.01
CA SER A 126 12.71 -14.40 -20.63
C SER A 126 13.00 -13.14 -19.81
N ARG A 127 14.28 -12.79 -19.72
CA ARG A 127 14.72 -11.59 -19.00
C ARG A 127 14.22 -10.35 -19.72
N ARG A 128 13.82 -9.33 -18.96
CA ARG A 128 13.54 -8.01 -19.51
C ARG A 128 14.84 -7.32 -19.96
N ARG A 129 14.72 -6.33 -20.84
CA ARG A 129 15.79 -5.36 -21.09
C ARG A 129 15.86 -4.37 -19.92
N VAL A 130 17.02 -4.26 -19.30
CA VAL A 130 17.27 -3.26 -18.24
C VAL A 130 17.76 -1.97 -18.92
N PRO A 131 17.15 -0.80 -18.64
CA PRO A 131 17.55 0.47 -19.24
C PRO A 131 18.89 0.96 -18.68
N ASP A 132 19.59 1.81 -19.45
CA ASP A 132 20.81 2.46 -18.95
C ASP A 132 20.49 3.48 -17.85
N MET A 133 21.42 3.66 -16.91
CA MET A 133 21.25 4.60 -15.79
C MET A 133 21.16 6.06 -16.25
N GLY A 134 21.73 6.42 -17.40
CA GLY A 134 21.52 7.71 -18.07
C GLY A 134 20.06 7.91 -18.46
N GLU A 135 19.48 6.95 -19.18
CA GLU A 135 18.09 6.98 -19.63
C GLU A 135 17.11 7.07 -18.46
N VAL A 136 17.32 6.28 -17.40
CA VAL A 136 16.50 6.32 -16.18
C VAL A 136 16.49 7.73 -15.57
N ARG A 137 17.64 8.41 -15.55
CA ARG A 137 17.77 9.75 -14.97
C ARG A 137 17.09 10.82 -15.81
N GLU A 138 17.19 10.72 -17.12
CA GLU A 138 16.56 11.66 -18.05
C GLU A 138 15.03 11.61 -17.98
N LYS A 139 14.45 10.46 -17.64
CA LYS A 139 12.99 10.32 -17.51
C LYS A 139 12.41 10.98 -16.25
N GLU A 140 13.21 11.20 -15.21
CA GLU A 140 12.73 11.73 -13.92
C GLU A 140 13.65 12.82 -13.34
N PRO A 141 13.89 13.93 -14.06
CA PRO A 141 14.87 14.95 -13.64
C PRO A 141 14.56 15.58 -12.29
N ASN A 142 13.28 15.65 -11.91
CA ASN A 142 12.84 16.19 -10.63
C ASN A 142 13.29 15.32 -9.43
N ILE A 143 13.40 14.00 -9.62
CA ILE A 143 13.91 13.09 -8.59
C ILE A 143 15.42 13.29 -8.41
N PHE A 144 16.15 13.26 -9.52
CA PHE A 144 17.62 13.26 -9.50
C PHE A 144 18.26 14.64 -9.31
N SER A 145 17.50 15.73 -9.46
CA SER A 145 17.94 17.07 -9.08
C SER A 145 17.74 17.37 -7.60
N ALA A 146 16.71 16.78 -6.97
CA ALA A 146 16.38 17.03 -5.57
C ALA A 146 17.10 16.09 -4.58
N ILE A 147 17.37 14.84 -4.98
CA ILE A 147 18.03 13.85 -4.13
C ILE A 147 19.52 13.75 -4.51
N PRO A 148 20.46 13.96 -3.57
CA PRO A 148 21.89 13.86 -3.87
C PRO A 148 22.32 12.40 -4.08
N ARG A 149 23.50 12.21 -4.70
CA ARG A 149 24.09 10.88 -4.92
C ARG A 149 24.96 10.39 -3.76
N LYS A 150 25.35 11.29 -2.86
CA LYS A 150 26.17 10.98 -1.68
C LYS A 150 25.37 11.30 -0.44
N PHE A 151 25.25 10.31 0.43
CA PHE A 151 24.54 10.43 1.70
C PHE A 151 25.53 10.49 2.86
N LEU A 152 25.04 10.87 4.03
CA LEU A 152 25.83 10.97 5.26
C LEU A 152 26.33 9.57 5.67
N PRO A 153 27.65 9.29 5.67
CA PRO A 153 28.19 7.93 5.79
C PRO A 153 28.08 7.33 7.20
N TYR A 154 27.76 8.16 8.20
CA TYR A 154 27.62 7.76 9.61
C TYR A 154 26.17 7.41 9.99
N LEU A 155 25.23 7.44 9.04
CA LEU A 155 23.84 7.05 9.24
C LEU A 155 23.53 5.82 8.39
N LYS A 156 22.75 4.87 8.95
CA LYS A 156 22.27 3.71 8.18
C LYS A 156 21.35 4.14 7.04
N ASN A 157 20.45 5.10 7.31
CA ASN A 157 19.52 5.61 6.30
C ASN A 157 20.25 6.55 5.33
N PRO A 158 19.89 6.52 4.03
CA PRO A 158 20.37 7.51 3.07
C PRO A 158 19.81 8.89 3.41
N CYS A 159 20.59 9.66 4.17
CA CYS A 159 20.22 11.00 4.63
C CYS A 159 21.17 12.07 4.10
N TRP A 160 20.68 13.31 3.98
CA TRP A 160 21.45 14.48 3.61
C TRP A 160 20.86 15.75 4.23
N TYR A 161 21.67 16.80 4.29
CA TYR A 161 21.19 18.13 4.67
C TYR A 161 20.72 18.89 3.44
N GLU A 162 19.46 19.29 3.44
CA GLU A 162 18.85 20.12 2.40
C GLU A 162 18.78 21.57 2.89
N GLU A 163 19.34 22.51 2.12
CA GLU A 163 19.32 23.94 2.46
C GLU A 163 17.88 24.47 2.48
N PHE A 164 17.52 25.15 3.56
CA PHE A 164 16.19 25.74 3.73
C PHE A 164 16.25 27.25 3.44
N PHE A 165 15.67 27.65 2.31
CA PHE A 165 15.60 29.06 1.87
C PHE A 165 14.34 29.81 2.35
N GLY A 166 13.46 29.15 3.10
CA GLY A 166 12.15 29.70 3.45
C GLY A 166 12.17 30.65 4.65
N ASN A 167 11.10 31.45 4.81
CA ASN A 167 10.85 32.14 6.07
C ASN A 167 10.48 31.11 7.15
N LEU A 168 11.11 31.20 8.33
CA LEU A 168 10.81 30.36 9.49
C LEU A 168 9.33 30.39 9.91
N THR A 169 8.59 31.44 9.57
CA THR A 169 7.15 31.56 9.84
C THR A 169 6.27 30.90 8.76
N ALA A 170 6.83 30.57 7.59
CA ALA A 170 6.08 29.89 6.54
C ALA A 170 5.89 28.43 6.91
N ASP A 171 4.69 27.90 6.68
CA ASP A 171 4.41 26.48 6.91
C ASP A 171 5.05 25.62 5.80
N PRO A 172 6.12 24.86 6.09
CA PRO A 172 6.77 24.05 5.06
C PRO A 172 5.90 22.86 4.63
N TYR A 173 4.83 22.52 5.37
CA TYR A 173 3.96 21.38 5.15
C TYR A 173 2.55 21.74 4.67
N GLY A 174 2.17 23.02 4.69
CA GLY A 174 0.78 23.46 4.52
C GLY A 174 0.13 23.12 3.18
N LYS A 175 0.93 22.80 2.15
CA LYS A 175 0.46 22.37 0.82
C LYS A 175 0.60 20.87 0.57
N ASN A 176 1.03 20.09 1.57
CA ASN A 176 1.31 18.68 1.39
C ASN A 176 0.00 17.88 1.19
N LEU A 177 -0.11 17.20 0.05
CA LEU A 177 -1.31 16.46 -0.33
C LEU A 177 -1.62 15.27 0.62
N TYR A 178 -0.60 14.70 1.28
CA TYR A 178 -0.82 13.67 2.30
C TYR A 178 -1.37 14.23 3.60
N ALA A 179 -1.01 15.47 3.97
CA ALA A 179 -1.54 16.13 5.16
C ALA A 179 -3.07 16.29 5.07
N LEU A 180 -3.59 16.52 3.86
CA LEU A 180 -5.02 16.68 3.59
C LEU A 180 -5.82 15.36 3.65
N TYR A 181 -5.16 14.21 3.73
CA TYR A 181 -5.80 12.91 3.58
C TYR A 181 -6.71 12.53 4.75
N SER A 182 -6.34 12.89 5.99
CA SER A 182 -7.18 12.62 7.17
C SER A 182 -6.85 13.56 8.33
N LYS A 183 -7.80 13.76 9.25
CA LYS A 183 -7.59 14.52 10.50
C LYS A 183 -6.39 14.01 11.31
N ARG A 184 -6.12 12.71 11.28
CA ARG A 184 -4.96 12.11 11.96
C ARG A 184 -3.65 12.61 11.33
N PHE A 185 -3.58 12.69 10.01
CA PHE A 185 -2.38 13.17 9.33
C PHE A 185 -2.21 14.67 9.51
N GLN A 186 -3.29 15.45 9.47
CA GLN A 186 -3.26 16.88 9.81
C GLN A 186 -2.59 17.12 11.17
N ALA A 187 -2.96 16.37 12.21
CA ALA A 187 -2.34 16.50 13.53
C ALA A 187 -0.83 16.16 13.55
N ILE A 188 -0.39 15.18 12.76
CA ILE A 188 1.05 14.83 12.63
C ILE A 188 1.81 15.95 11.94
N TYR A 189 1.29 16.48 10.83
CA TYR A 189 1.93 17.59 10.11
C TYR A 189 1.91 18.90 10.90
N ASP A 190 0.86 19.13 11.69
CA ASP A 190 0.81 20.24 12.64
C ASP A 190 1.91 20.14 13.70
N HIS A 191 2.19 18.92 14.19
CA HIS A 191 3.30 18.68 15.10
C HIS A 191 4.65 18.92 14.41
N LEU A 192 4.86 18.38 13.20
CA LEU A 192 6.08 18.60 12.41
C LEU A 192 6.32 20.10 12.17
N ARG A 193 5.28 20.83 11.76
CA ARG A 193 5.32 22.29 11.57
C ARG A 193 5.79 23.03 12.83
N ARG A 194 5.21 22.72 13.99
CA ARG A 194 5.61 23.35 15.27
C ARG A 194 7.03 23.00 15.68
N ALA A 195 7.47 21.77 15.40
CA ALA A 195 8.80 21.30 15.73
C ALA A 195 9.86 21.75 14.72
N PHE A 196 9.47 22.20 13.52
CA PHE A 196 10.35 22.46 12.40
C PHE A 196 11.51 23.43 12.73
N PRO A 197 11.28 24.61 13.34
CA PRO A 197 12.38 25.54 13.64
C PRO A 197 13.44 24.95 14.57
N ALA A 198 13.02 24.12 15.54
CA ALA A 198 13.93 23.48 16.49
C ALA A 198 14.80 22.37 15.86
N HIS A 199 14.37 21.83 14.71
CA HIS A 199 15.11 20.79 13.98
C HIS A 199 15.92 21.36 12.80
N LEU A 200 15.95 22.67 12.59
CA LEU A 200 16.85 23.26 11.60
C LEU A 200 18.29 23.27 12.11
N HIS A 201 19.15 22.52 11.43
CA HIS A 201 20.58 22.50 11.66
C HIS A 201 21.21 23.80 11.15
N GLN A 202 21.90 24.51 12.04
CA GLN A 202 22.61 25.75 11.72
C GLN A 202 24.05 25.43 11.35
N HIS A 203 24.49 25.82 10.14
CA HIS A 203 25.86 25.64 9.70
C HIS A 203 26.29 26.82 8.82
N ALA A 204 27.41 27.48 9.16
CA ALA A 204 27.99 28.59 8.40
C ALA A 204 26.99 29.71 8.04
N GLY A 205 26.11 30.08 8.98
CA GLY A 205 25.08 31.12 8.79
C GLY A 205 23.89 30.70 7.92
N ARG A 206 23.84 29.44 7.48
CA ARG A 206 22.74 28.85 6.71
C ARG A 206 21.97 27.83 7.54
N GLN A 207 20.75 27.57 7.12
CA GLN A 207 19.83 26.66 7.78
C GLN A 207 19.59 25.44 6.91
N TYR A 208 19.62 24.27 7.52
CA TYR A 208 19.44 23.00 6.84
C TYR A 208 18.42 22.14 7.56
N ARG A 209 17.59 21.44 6.80
CA ARG A 209 16.78 20.34 7.35
C ARG A 209 17.43 19.01 7.00
N LEU A 210 17.38 18.05 7.92
CA LEU A 210 17.80 16.69 7.64
C LEU A 210 16.71 15.97 6.84
N ARG A 211 17.05 15.50 5.65
CA ARG A 211 16.20 14.62 4.83
C ARG A 211 16.75 13.21 4.87
N CYS A 212 15.86 12.24 4.83
CA CYS A 212 16.20 10.83 4.79
C CYS A 212 15.27 10.08 3.84
N LEU A 213 15.80 9.04 3.21
CA LEU A 213 15.05 8.02 2.50
C LEU A 213 14.95 6.74 3.36
N PRO A 214 14.05 5.80 3.00
CA PRO A 214 13.97 4.51 3.67
C PRO A 214 15.29 3.75 3.57
N PHE A 215 15.73 3.15 4.67
CA PHE A 215 16.76 2.11 4.65
C PHE A 215 16.23 0.82 4.00
N PHE A 216 14.94 0.53 4.20
CA PHE A 216 14.31 -0.66 3.66
C PHE A 216 12.86 -0.42 3.21
N TYR A 217 12.37 -1.30 2.36
CA TYR A 217 11.00 -1.29 1.84
C TYR A 217 10.30 -2.62 2.15
N ILE A 218 9.11 -2.57 2.74
CA ILE A 218 8.19 -3.71 2.79
C ILE A 218 7.34 -3.66 1.53
N ILE A 219 7.74 -4.48 0.57
CA ILE A 219 7.06 -4.64 -0.72
C ILE A 219 6.38 -6.01 -0.76
N GLY A 220 5.77 -6.35 -1.89
CA GLY A 220 5.16 -7.65 -2.14
C GLY A 220 3.68 -7.51 -2.42
N GLN A 221 2.91 -8.55 -2.16
CA GLN A 221 1.56 -8.60 -2.70
C GLN A 221 0.49 -8.28 -1.65
N PRO A 222 -0.64 -7.67 -2.07
CA PRO A 222 -1.79 -7.52 -1.19
C PRO A 222 -2.22 -8.90 -0.68
N LYS A 223 -2.76 -8.92 0.55
CA LYS A 223 -3.25 -10.13 1.23
C LYS A 223 -2.17 -11.16 1.62
N CYS A 224 -0.89 -10.81 1.55
CA CYS A 224 0.23 -11.64 2.00
C CYS A 224 0.75 -11.31 3.42
N GLY A 225 0.07 -10.43 4.17
CA GLY A 225 0.45 -10.13 5.56
C GLY A 225 1.40 -8.94 5.76
N THR A 226 1.65 -8.13 4.72
CA THR A 226 2.50 -6.93 4.81
C THR A 226 2.09 -5.95 5.92
N THR A 227 0.80 -5.85 6.24
CA THR A 227 0.33 -5.00 7.36
C THR A 227 0.65 -5.59 8.72
N ASP A 228 0.57 -6.91 8.88
CA ASP A 228 0.98 -7.57 10.12
C ASP A 228 2.49 -7.42 10.34
N LEU A 229 3.29 -7.61 9.28
CA LEU A 229 4.73 -7.36 9.34
C LEU A 229 5.05 -5.90 9.73
N TYR A 230 4.39 -4.93 9.09
CA TYR A 230 4.52 -3.51 9.42
C TYR A 230 4.16 -3.21 10.89
N ASP A 231 3.01 -3.68 11.36
CA ASP A 231 2.53 -3.42 12.72
C ASP A 231 3.43 -4.05 13.79
N ARG A 232 4.14 -5.13 13.46
CA ARG A 232 5.16 -5.75 14.31
C ARG A 232 6.47 -4.99 14.28
N LEU A 233 6.96 -4.65 13.09
CA LEU A 233 8.24 -3.95 12.95
C LEU A 233 8.22 -2.57 13.60
N ARG A 234 7.12 -1.81 13.49
CA ARG A 234 7.00 -0.50 14.15
C ARG A 234 7.08 -0.55 15.67
N LEU A 235 6.94 -1.73 16.28
CA LEU A 235 7.10 -1.90 17.72
C LEU A 235 8.59 -2.02 18.10
N HIS A 236 9.49 -2.28 17.16
CA HIS A 236 10.93 -2.32 17.41
C HIS A 236 11.46 -0.90 17.68
N PRO A 237 12.25 -0.68 18.75
CA PRO A 237 12.67 0.65 19.17
C PRO A 237 13.54 1.41 18.15
N GLU A 238 14.27 0.68 17.31
CA GLU A 238 15.12 1.25 16.25
C GLU A 238 14.41 1.38 14.90
N VAL A 239 13.16 0.91 14.76
CA VAL A 239 12.48 0.91 13.46
C VAL A 239 11.39 1.97 13.45
N HIS A 240 11.59 2.96 12.60
CA HIS A 240 10.60 3.97 12.29
C HIS A 240 10.05 3.74 10.88
N PHE A 241 8.88 4.29 10.61
CA PHE A 241 8.27 4.27 9.27
C PHE A 241 7.91 5.68 8.84
N THR A 242 7.54 5.82 7.57
CA THR A 242 6.77 6.96 7.09
C THR A 242 5.59 7.29 8.02
N THR A 243 5.23 8.57 8.11
CA THR A 243 4.07 9.06 8.89
C THR A 243 2.76 8.32 8.58
N MET A 244 2.65 7.76 7.36
CA MET A 244 1.59 6.85 6.95
C MET A 244 2.12 5.55 6.38
N LYS A 245 1.44 4.44 6.64
CA LYS A 245 1.64 3.21 5.85
C LYS A 245 1.10 3.42 4.43
N GLU A 246 1.72 2.75 3.45
CA GLU A 246 1.22 2.69 2.08
C GLU A 246 1.00 4.10 1.45
N PRO A 247 2.03 4.97 1.41
CA PRO A 247 1.93 6.22 0.66
C PRO A 247 1.70 5.99 -0.84
N HIS A 248 2.18 4.87 -1.41
CA HIS A 248 2.09 4.53 -2.83
C HIS A 248 2.65 5.61 -3.76
N TRP A 249 3.70 6.31 -3.31
CA TRP A 249 4.30 7.37 -4.09
C TRP A 249 4.98 6.83 -5.34
N TRP A 250 5.89 5.86 -5.22
CA TRP A 250 6.60 5.25 -6.36
C TRP A 250 5.70 4.71 -7.49
N THR A 251 4.45 4.37 -7.14
CA THR A 251 3.46 3.80 -8.04
C THR A 251 2.39 4.86 -8.34
N ARG A 252 1.13 4.59 -8.03
CA ARG A 252 -0.04 5.36 -8.46
C ARG A 252 -0.03 6.86 -8.11
N LYS A 253 0.45 7.28 -6.93
CA LYS A 253 0.36 8.70 -6.52
C LYS A 253 1.37 9.62 -7.21
N ARG A 254 2.57 9.14 -7.56
CA ARG A 254 3.53 9.90 -8.39
C ARG A 254 2.96 10.22 -9.77
N PHE A 255 2.02 9.42 -10.27
CA PHE A 255 1.38 9.62 -11.56
C PHE A 255 -0.02 10.27 -11.48
N GLY A 256 -0.47 10.67 -10.28
CA GLY A 256 -1.81 11.24 -10.11
C GLY A 256 -2.96 10.22 -10.26
N ILE A 257 -2.65 8.93 -10.21
CA ILE A 257 -3.62 7.83 -10.37
C ILE A 257 -4.19 7.47 -8.99
N ILE A 258 -5.35 8.03 -8.63
CA ILE A 258 -6.03 7.68 -7.37
C ILE A 258 -7.09 6.61 -7.61
N ARG A 259 -7.97 6.87 -8.59
CA ARG A 259 -8.93 5.93 -9.19
C ARG A 259 -8.97 6.24 -10.68
N LEU A 260 -8.62 5.27 -11.53
CA LEU A 260 -8.62 5.47 -12.98
C LEU A 260 -9.98 5.93 -13.52
N SER A 261 -11.08 5.48 -12.91
CA SER A 261 -12.44 5.93 -13.23
C SER A 261 -12.64 7.45 -13.12
N ASN A 262 -11.83 8.14 -12.33
CA ASN A 262 -11.92 9.57 -12.09
C ASN A 262 -10.92 10.37 -12.96
N GLY A 263 -10.24 9.73 -13.90
CA GLY A 263 -9.15 10.32 -14.65
C GLY A 263 -7.88 10.56 -13.81
N PHE A 264 -6.92 11.27 -14.41
CA PHE A 264 -5.69 11.67 -13.74
C PHE A 264 -5.94 12.88 -12.84
N ASN A 265 -5.44 12.80 -11.61
CA ASN A 265 -5.33 13.94 -10.70
C ASN A 265 -3.93 14.57 -10.85
N SER A 266 -3.68 15.69 -10.18
CA SER A 266 -2.31 16.19 -10.07
C SER A 266 -1.39 15.15 -9.41
N PRO A 267 -0.21 14.88 -9.99
CA PRO A 267 0.84 14.10 -9.35
C PRO A 267 1.18 14.57 -7.94
N TYR A 268 1.47 13.64 -7.04
CA TYR A 268 1.99 13.98 -5.72
C TYR A 268 3.47 14.41 -5.86
N PRO A 269 3.82 15.66 -5.51
CA PRO A 269 5.19 16.13 -5.64
C PRO A 269 6.17 15.27 -4.86
N LEU A 270 7.41 15.15 -5.34
CA LEU A 270 8.48 14.46 -4.60
C LEU A 270 8.67 15.02 -3.20
N LYS A 271 8.61 16.35 -3.04
CA LYS A 271 8.70 17.02 -1.74
C LYS A 271 7.67 16.45 -0.75
N ASP A 272 6.45 16.21 -1.20
CA ASP A 272 5.39 15.70 -0.33
C ASP A 272 5.67 14.28 0.16
N TYR A 273 6.31 13.46 -0.69
CA TYR A 273 6.81 12.14 -0.32
C TYR A 273 7.99 12.22 0.65
N LEU A 274 8.96 13.11 0.41
CA LEU A 274 10.10 13.30 1.31
C LEU A 274 9.65 13.76 2.72
N ASP A 275 8.63 14.62 2.80
CA ASP A 275 8.05 15.08 4.06
C ASP A 275 7.46 13.94 4.92
N LEU A 276 7.15 12.76 4.34
CA LEU A 276 6.68 11.59 5.11
C LEU A 276 7.76 11.01 6.04
N PHE A 277 9.02 11.33 5.79
CA PHE A 277 10.17 10.81 6.56
C PHE A 277 10.64 11.77 7.65
N ASP A 278 10.18 13.03 7.64
CA ASP A 278 10.69 14.07 8.52
C ASP A 278 10.51 13.74 10.01
N GLN A 279 9.42 13.06 10.37
CA GLN A 279 9.22 12.63 11.76
C GLN A 279 10.33 11.67 12.21
N ALA A 280 10.71 10.72 11.36
CA ALA A 280 11.78 9.78 11.66
C ALA A 280 13.16 10.44 11.57
N ALA A 281 13.35 11.38 10.63
CA ALA A 281 14.58 12.18 10.53
C ALA A 281 14.79 13.05 11.79
N ASN A 282 13.72 13.65 12.34
CA ASN A 282 13.78 14.39 13.61
C ASN A 282 14.24 13.49 14.76
N HIS A 283 13.74 12.26 14.86
CA HIS A 283 14.22 11.30 15.86
C HIS A 283 15.69 10.91 15.68
N ILE A 284 16.16 10.76 14.44
CA ILE A 284 17.59 10.55 14.14
C ILE A 284 18.41 11.75 14.63
N GLN A 285 17.94 12.97 14.34
CA GLN A 285 18.61 14.21 14.74
C GLN A 285 18.65 14.39 16.26
N ASP A 286 17.56 14.12 16.97
CA ASP A 286 17.51 14.13 18.43
C ASP A 286 18.55 13.17 19.03
N GLN A 287 18.68 11.97 18.45
CA GLN A 287 19.69 11.00 18.87
C GLN A 287 21.11 11.50 18.59
N LEU A 288 21.38 12.07 17.41
CA LEU A 288 22.68 12.68 17.09
C LEU A 288 23.07 13.77 18.10
N ILE A 289 22.13 14.64 18.46
CA ILE A 289 22.36 15.70 19.45
C ILE A 289 22.63 15.09 20.82
N SER A 290 21.84 14.11 21.27
CA SER A 290 22.03 13.45 22.57
C SER A 290 23.34 12.65 22.66
N ASN A 291 23.78 12.05 21.55
CA ASN A 291 25.00 11.25 21.48
C ASN A 291 26.27 12.08 21.32
N SER A 292 26.17 13.37 20.99
CA SER A 292 27.34 14.28 20.91
C SER A 292 28.20 14.28 22.18
N SER A 293 27.60 13.94 23.33
CA SER A 293 28.27 13.82 24.64
C SER A 293 28.87 12.44 24.92
N LYS A 294 28.65 11.42 24.08
CA LYS A 294 29.06 10.02 24.32
C LYS A 294 30.08 9.53 23.28
N ARG A 295 31.03 8.68 23.71
CA ARG A 295 32.12 8.15 22.87
C ARG A 295 31.67 7.24 21.73
N HIS A 296 30.48 6.63 21.81
CA HIS A 296 29.95 5.75 20.76
C HIS A 296 28.84 6.46 19.99
N LYS A 297 29.15 6.82 18.73
CA LYS A 297 28.42 7.78 17.88
C LYS A 297 27.35 7.17 16.97
N GLN A 298 27.09 5.87 17.04
CA GLN A 298 26.24 5.22 16.04
C GLN A 298 24.76 5.46 16.34
N VAL A 299 24.03 5.99 15.34
CA VAL A 299 22.58 6.06 15.36
C VAL A 299 22.03 4.86 14.62
N ASP A 300 21.38 3.96 15.35
CA ASP A 300 20.87 2.70 14.82
C ASP A 300 19.44 2.76 14.29
N ILE A 301 18.77 3.91 14.42
CA ILE A 301 17.44 4.12 13.85
C ILE A 301 17.47 3.85 12.34
N ILE A 302 16.56 3.00 11.86
CA ILE A 302 16.29 2.77 10.45
C ILE A 302 14.85 3.12 10.11
N ILE A 303 14.65 3.57 8.88
CA ILE A 303 13.37 4.03 8.35
C ILE A 303 12.87 3.02 7.32
N GLY A 304 11.62 2.57 7.47
CA GLY A 304 10.92 1.73 6.53
C GLY A 304 9.87 2.49 5.71
N GLU A 305 9.65 2.06 4.48
CA GLU A 305 8.46 2.38 3.68
C GLU A 305 7.71 1.08 3.40
N ALA A 306 6.38 1.09 3.42
CA ALA A 306 5.60 -0.15 3.42
C ALA A 306 4.48 -0.18 2.37
N SER A 307 4.75 0.28 1.15
CA SER A 307 3.83 0.15 0.02
C SER A 307 4.01 -1.17 -0.69
N ALA A 308 3.17 -2.16 -0.37
CA ALA A 308 3.20 -3.46 -1.05
C ALA A 308 3.18 -3.31 -2.59
N SER A 309 2.36 -2.38 -3.10
CA SER A 309 2.23 -2.10 -4.54
C SER A 309 3.54 -1.79 -5.24
N THR A 310 4.57 -1.29 -4.55
CA THR A 310 5.89 -1.03 -5.12
C THR A 310 6.46 -2.24 -5.86
N MET A 311 6.16 -3.47 -5.42
CA MET A 311 6.64 -4.69 -6.10
C MET A 311 6.04 -4.90 -7.49
N TRP A 312 4.75 -4.60 -7.68
CA TRP A 312 3.96 -5.12 -8.80
C TRP A 312 3.19 -4.06 -9.60
N ASP A 313 2.97 -2.88 -9.05
CA ASP A 313 2.14 -1.84 -9.66
C ASP A 313 2.95 -0.91 -10.56
N ASN A 314 3.34 -1.43 -11.73
CA ASN A 314 3.96 -0.67 -12.81
C ASN A 314 2.94 -0.18 -13.86
N ASN A 315 1.64 -0.20 -13.56
CA ASN A 315 0.54 0.09 -14.49
C ASN A 315 0.54 1.53 -15.07
N ALA A 316 1.39 2.43 -14.60
CA ALA A 316 1.47 3.76 -15.22
C ALA A 316 2.31 3.77 -16.50
N TRP A 317 3.10 2.72 -16.78
CA TRP A 317 4.16 2.77 -17.80
C TRP A 317 3.67 3.19 -19.20
N VAL A 318 2.53 2.68 -19.65
CA VAL A 318 1.95 3.01 -20.98
C VAL A 318 1.66 4.50 -21.13
N TYR A 319 1.36 5.21 -20.04
CA TYR A 319 1.00 6.63 -20.09
C TYR A 319 2.20 7.57 -20.00
N PHE A 320 3.31 7.13 -19.42
CA PHE A 320 4.44 8.01 -19.07
C PHE A 320 5.78 7.61 -19.69
N TYR A 321 5.93 6.35 -20.08
CA TYR A 321 7.21 5.78 -20.50
C TYR A 321 7.17 5.05 -21.83
N ASP A 322 5.98 4.77 -22.36
CA ASP A 322 5.84 4.20 -23.70
C ASP A 322 6.01 5.29 -24.77
N ASN A 323 6.86 5.02 -25.75
CA ASN A 323 7.08 5.88 -26.91
C ASN A 323 6.30 5.38 -28.16
N GLY A 324 5.40 4.39 -28.00
CA GLY A 324 4.60 3.79 -29.06
C GLY A 324 5.29 2.66 -29.83
N THR A 325 6.57 2.39 -29.54
CA THR A 325 7.38 1.34 -30.17
C THR A 325 7.57 0.11 -29.29
N GLU A 326 7.28 0.21 -28.00
CA GLU A 326 7.68 -0.81 -27.02
C GLU A 326 6.57 -1.83 -26.78
N VAL A 327 6.93 -3.12 -26.83
CA VAL A 327 6.00 -4.23 -26.56
C VAL A 327 5.86 -4.49 -25.06
N GLU A 328 6.89 -4.15 -24.29
CA GLU A 328 7.00 -4.34 -22.83
C GLU A 328 7.39 -3.03 -22.14
N PRO A 329 7.19 -2.89 -20.82
CA PRO A 329 7.60 -1.69 -20.10
C PRO A 329 9.12 -1.43 -20.19
N PRO A 330 9.57 -0.30 -20.75
CA PRO A 330 11.00 0.01 -20.83
C PRO A 330 11.60 0.36 -19.46
N PHE A 331 10.80 0.97 -18.58
CA PHE A 331 11.18 1.35 -17.22
C PHE A 331 10.20 0.77 -16.21
N LEU A 332 10.72 0.27 -15.10
CA LEU A 332 9.95 -0.20 -13.95
C LEU A 332 10.37 0.56 -12.69
N VAL A 333 9.52 0.54 -11.66
CA VAL A 333 9.74 1.25 -10.39
C VAL A 333 11.08 0.93 -9.75
N GLN A 334 11.54 -0.31 -9.79
CA GLN A 334 12.81 -0.72 -9.22
C GLN A 334 14.03 -0.08 -9.92
N ASP A 335 13.91 0.34 -11.18
CA ASP A 335 14.99 1.02 -11.89
C ASP A 335 15.24 2.40 -11.29
N PHE A 336 14.15 3.13 -11.03
CA PHE A 336 14.21 4.44 -10.38
C PHE A 336 14.66 4.32 -8.92
N ILE A 337 14.20 3.30 -8.19
CA ILE A 337 14.66 3.08 -6.81
C ILE A 337 16.15 2.75 -6.79
N HIS A 338 16.63 1.86 -7.66
CA HIS A 338 18.05 1.50 -7.76
C HIS A 338 18.92 2.72 -8.11
N ALA A 339 18.43 3.59 -9.00
CA ALA A 339 19.14 4.80 -9.37
C ALA A 339 19.28 5.83 -8.23
N VAL A 340 18.35 5.84 -7.28
CA VAL A 340 18.39 6.72 -6.10
C VAL A 340 19.09 6.05 -4.91
N GLN A 341 18.87 4.75 -4.71
CA GLN A 341 19.29 3.97 -3.55
C GLN A 341 19.75 2.57 -3.96
N PRO A 342 20.97 2.43 -4.53
CA PRO A 342 21.46 1.13 -5.01
C PRO A 342 21.59 0.10 -3.89
N ASP A 343 21.84 0.53 -2.64
CA ASP A 343 22.00 -0.35 -1.47
C ASP A 343 20.70 -0.59 -0.68
N ALA A 344 19.54 -0.20 -1.22
CA ALA A 344 18.25 -0.38 -0.53
C ALA A 344 17.97 -1.86 -0.23
N LYS A 345 17.31 -2.13 0.90
CA LYS A 345 16.86 -3.47 1.28
C LYS A 345 15.35 -3.64 1.06
N PHE A 346 14.92 -4.84 0.69
CA PHE A 346 13.53 -5.16 0.39
C PHE A 346 13.08 -6.37 1.18
N ILE A 347 11.90 -6.29 1.79
CA ILE A 347 11.24 -7.44 2.41
C ILE A 347 9.97 -7.72 1.61
N VAL A 348 9.89 -8.92 1.04
CA VAL A 348 8.76 -9.41 0.24
C VAL A 348 7.99 -10.44 1.05
N MET A 349 6.72 -10.18 1.34
CA MET A 349 5.80 -11.16 1.91
C MET A 349 4.96 -11.81 0.81
N LEU A 350 5.06 -13.14 0.68
CA LEU A 350 4.28 -13.96 -0.24
C LEU A 350 3.30 -14.86 0.51
N ARG A 351 2.30 -15.38 -0.18
CA ARG A 351 1.28 -16.33 0.29
C ARG A 351 0.97 -17.25 -0.88
N ASP A 352 0.48 -18.47 -0.64
CA ASP A 352 -0.11 -19.30 -1.71
C ASP A 352 -0.97 -18.41 -2.64
N PRO A 353 -0.62 -18.29 -3.94
CA PRO A 353 -1.28 -17.36 -4.85
C PRO A 353 -2.76 -17.70 -5.08
N VAL A 354 -3.15 -18.96 -4.93
CA VAL A 354 -4.54 -19.42 -5.01
C VAL A 354 -5.34 -18.83 -3.83
N GLU A 355 -4.84 -19.05 -2.62
CA GLU A 355 -5.44 -18.52 -1.39
C GLU A 355 -5.34 -16.99 -1.29
N ARG A 356 -4.29 -16.39 -1.85
CA ARG A 356 -4.15 -14.93 -1.97
C ARG A 356 -5.26 -14.35 -2.82
N LEU A 357 -5.49 -14.90 -4.02
CA LEU A 357 -6.51 -14.40 -4.94
C LEU A 357 -7.91 -14.45 -4.30
N TYR A 358 -8.25 -15.55 -3.63
CA TYR A 358 -9.53 -15.66 -2.96
C TYR A 358 -9.64 -14.68 -1.78
N SER A 359 -8.57 -14.53 -0.98
CA SER A 359 -8.51 -13.52 0.08
C SER A 359 -8.65 -12.09 -0.47
N ASP A 360 -8.17 -11.85 -1.69
CA ASP A 360 -8.24 -10.58 -2.39
C ASP A 360 -9.66 -10.25 -2.84
N TYR A 361 -10.31 -11.22 -3.49
CA TYR A 361 -11.73 -11.16 -3.84
C TYR A 361 -12.61 -10.90 -2.62
N LEU A 362 -12.38 -11.60 -1.51
CA LEU A 362 -13.13 -11.39 -0.27
C LEU A 362 -12.92 -10.00 0.33
N TYR A 363 -11.77 -9.36 0.09
CA TYR A 363 -11.45 -8.05 0.62
C TYR A 363 -11.95 -6.90 -0.26
N PHE A 364 -11.71 -6.96 -1.57
CA PHE A 364 -12.04 -5.89 -2.54
C PHE A 364 -13.36 -6.09 -3.29
N GLY A 365 -13.91 -7.31 -3.30
CA GLY A 365 -15.12 -7.63 -4.06
C GLY A 365 -16.36 -6.86 -3.59
N MET A 366 -17.38 -6.84 -4.45
CA MET A 366 -18.65 -6.13 -4.26
C MET A 366 -19.49 -6.66 -3.08
N ALA A 367 -20.67 -6.07 -2.87
CA ALA A 367 -21.71 -6.66 -2.02
C ALA A 367 -22.20 -8.00 -2.63
N ASN A 368 -22.69 -8.92 -1.81
CA ASN A 368 -23.17 -10.27 -2.19
C ASN A 368 -22.08 -11.21 -2.75
N LYS A 369 -20.98 -11.38 -2.02
CA LYS A 369 -19.92 -12.33 -2.38
C LYS A 369 -20.40 -13.77 -2.21
N SER A 370 -20.04 -14.65 -3.15
CA SER A 370 -20.25 -16.10 -3.03
C SER A 370 -19.08 -16.88 -3.66
N VAL A 371 -19.00 -18.17 -3.38
CA VAL A 371 -17.95 -19.03 -3.97
C VAL A 371 -18.21 -19.30 -5.45
N GLU A 372 -19.46 -19.25 -5.89
CA GLU A 372 -19.90 -19.34 -7.29
C GLU A 372 -19.55 -18.06 -8.06
N ASP A 373 -19.84 -16.88 -7.50
CA ASP A 373 -19.44 -15.60 -8.12
C ASP A 373 -17.91 -15.49 -8.23
N PHE A 374 -17.16 -16.00 -7.25
CA PHE A 374 -15.71 -16.10 -7.36
C PHE A 374 -15.27 -17.00 -8.53
N HIS A 375 -15.93 -18.15 -8.72
CA HIS A 375 -15.63 -19.06 -9.83
C HIS A 375 -15.84 -18.38 -11.18
N GLU A 376 -16.99 -17.75 -11.40
CA GLU A 376 -17.30 -17.07 -12.67
C GLU A 376 -16.30 -15.95 -12.97
N ARG A 377 -15.92 -15.14 -11.97
CA ARG A 377 -14.92 -14.08 -12.15
C ARG A 377 -13.53 -14.61 -12.44
N VAL A 378 -13.14 -15.75 -11.85
CA VAL A 378 -11.88 -16.42 -12.18
C VAL A 378 -11.90 -16.86 -13.64
N SER A 379 -12.97 -17.51 -14.08
CA SER A 379 -13.15 -17.94 -15.46
C SER A 379 -13.08 -16.77 -16.44
N GLU A 380 -13.77 -15.66 -16.16
CA GLU A 380 -13.74 -14.44 -16.97
C GLU A 380 -12.33 -13.83 -17.05
N SER A 381 -11.64 -13.71 -15.91
CA SER A 381 -10.28 -13.14 -15.87
C SER A 381 -9.27 -14.02 -16.63
N LEU A 382 -9.43 -15.34 -16.60
CA LEU A 382 -8.58 -16.28 -17.35
C LEU A 382 -8.76 -16.10 -18.87
N HIS A 383 -10.00 -15.99 -19.35
CA HIS A 383 -10.27 -15.74 -20.78
C HIS A 383 -9.69 -14.40 -21.24
N MET A 384 -9.84 -13.34 -20.43
CA MET A 384 -9.24 -12.04 -20.73
C MET A 384 -7.70 -12.11 -20.80
N PHE A 385 -7.09 -12.83 -19.87
CA PHE A 385 -5.63 -12.99 -19.84
C PHE A 385 -5.12 -13.82 -21.02
N GLU A 386 -5.81 -14.90 -21.39
CA GLU A 386 -5.50 -15.70 -22.58
C GLU A 386 -5.58 -14.85 -23.86
N GLY A 387 -6.64 -14.04 -24.00
CA GLY A 387 -6.81 -13.14 -25.14
C GLY A 387 -5.66 -12.16 -25.30
N CYS A 388 -5.15 -11.61 -24.20
CA CYS A 388 -3.95 -10.76 -24.25
C CYS A 388 -2.71 -11.53 -24.72
N LEU A 389 -2.52 -12.76 -24.21
CA LEU A 389 -1.38 -13.62 -24.58
C LEU A 389 -1.42 -14.12 -26.02
N ALA A 390 -2.53 -13.96 -26.74
CA ALA A 390 -2.60 -14.27 -28.16
C ALA A 390 -1.83 -13.25 -29.02
N GLU A 391 -1.67 -12.01 -28.54
CA GLU A 391 -1.10 -10.90 -29.30
C GLU A 391 0.17 -10.32 -28.67
N ARG A 392 0.38 -10.56 -27.38
CA ARG A 392 1.41 -9.88 -26.58
C ARG A 392 2.18 -10.85 -25.71
N SER A 393 3.38 -10.44 -25.30
CA SER A 393 4.18 -11.20 -24.35
C SER A 393 3.50 -11.24 -22.97
N ILE A 394 3.88 -12.24 -22.18
CA ILE A 394 3.38 -12.37 -20.81
C ILE A 394 3.68 -11.16 -19.94
N ARG A 395 4.88 -10.55 -20.07
CA ARG A 395 5.23 -9.34 -19.31
C ARG A 395 4.38 -8.15 -19.74
N SER A 396 4.13 -7.99 -21.04
CA SER A 396 3.21 -6.97 -21.56
C SER A 396 1.82 -7.12 -20.94
N CYS A 397 1.26 -8.33 -20.90
CA CYS A 397 -0.05 -8.61 -20.30
C CYS A 397 -0.08 -8.39 -18.78
N ILE A 398 0.96 -8.78 -18.06
CA ILE A 398 1.05 -8.59 -16.60
C ILE A 398 1.01 -7.11 -16.22
N TYR A 399 1.70 -6.26 -16.97
CA TYR A 399 1.74 -4.82 -16.73
C TYR A 399 0.72 -4.04 -17.58
N ASN A 400 -0.23 -4.70 -18.23
CA ASN A 400 -1.26 -4.02 -19.03
C ASN A 400 -2.36 -3.45 -18.14
N THR A 401 -2.41 -2.12 -18.06
CA THR A 401 -3.32 -1.39 -17.18
C THR A 401 -4.78 -1.53 -17.56
N THR A 402 -5.07 -1.51 -18.86
CA THR A 402 -6.42 -1.69 -19.37
C THR A 402 -6.94 -3.08 -18.98
N LEU A 403 -6.16 -4.13 -19.26
CA LEU A 403 -6.49 -5.50 -18.89
C LEU A 403 -6.66 -5.64 -17.36
N ASN A 404 -5.71 -5.12 -16.59
CA ASN A 404 -5.70 -5.23 -15.14
C ASN A 404 -6.89 -4.55 -14.45
N ASN A 405 -7.45 -3.50 -15.07
CA ASN A 405 -8.67 -2.84 -14.57
C ASN A 405 -9.97 -3.52 -15.03
N LEU A 406 -9.93 -4.23 -16.16
CA LEU A 406 -11.09 -4.98 -16.68
C LEU A 406 -11.28 -6.32 -15.97
N MET A 407 -10.18 -6.99 -15.60
CA MET A 407 -10.27 -8.30 -14.94
C MET A 407 -11.03 -8.21 -13.59
N PRO A 408 -12.13 -8.97 -13.40
CA PRO A 408 -12.90 -8.94 -12.16
C PRO A 408 -12.17 -9.54 -10.95
N VAL A 409 -11.12 -10.35 -11.16
CA VAL A 409 -10.17 -10.75 -10.12
C VAL A 409 -8.72 -10.62 -10.60
N ARG A 410 -7.82 -10.27 -9.69
CA ARG A 410 -6.44 -9.89 -10.03
C ARG A 410 -5.48 -11.08 -10.07
N LEU A 411 -5.61 -11.92 -11.10
CA LEU A 411 -4.76 -13.09 -11.35
C LEU A 411 -3.27 -12.72 -11.42
N GLN A 412 -2.95 -11.70 -12.22
CA GLN A 412 -1.61 -11.22 -12.50
C GLN A 412 -0.81 -10.89 -11.24
N VAL A 413 -1.46 -10.41 -10.18
CA VAL A 413 -0.78 -10.07 -8.92
C VAL A 413 -0.20 -11.32 -8.25
N GLY A 414 -0.75 -12.51 -8.50
CA GLY A 414 -0.23 -13.79 -8.00
C GLY A 414 0.99 -14.34 -8.75
N LEU A 415 1.40 -13.72 -9.86
CA LEU A 415 2.50 -14.20 -10.71
C LEU A 415 3.86 -13.76 -10.15
N TYR A 416 4.14 -14.12 -8.90
CA TYR A 416 5.23 -13.57 -8.09
C TYR A 416 6.61 -13.62 -8.76
N VAL A 417 6.90 -14.71 -9.46
CA VAL A 417 8.21 -14.93 -10.08
C VAL A 417 8.51 -13.92 -11.18
N MET A 418 7.49 -13.42 -11.89
CA MET A 418 7.67 -12.42 -12.94
C MET A 418 8.20 -11.12 -12.35
N TYR A 419 7.53 -10.64 -11.30
CA TYR A 419 8.00 -9.47 -10.56
C TYR A 419 9.37 -9.72 -9.94
N LEU A 420 9.57 -10.88 -9.28
CA LEU A 420 10.85 -11.16 -8.63
C LEU A 420 12.02 -11.17 -9.63
N LEU A 421 11.85 -11.76 -10.82
CA LEU A 421 12.87 -11.74 -11.87
C LEU A 421 13.18 -10.32 -12.33
N ASP A 422 12.16 -9.47 -12.46
CA ASP A 422 12.35 -8.05 -12.83
C ASP A 422 13.03 -7.24 -11.71
N TRP A 423 12.86 -7.63 -10.44
CA TRP A 423 13.57 -7.02 -9.30
C TRP A 423 15.02 -7.50 -9.21
N LEU A 424 15.25 -8.81 -9.41
CA LEU A 424 16.59 -9.41 -9.43
C LEU A 424 17.42 -9.00 -10.65
N SER A 425 16.82 -8.35 -11.66
CA SER A 425 17.58 -7.80 -12.79
C SER A 425 18.35 -6.53 -12.44
N VAL A 426 18.01 -5.87 -11.32
CA VAL A 426 18.66 -4.62 -10.87
C VAL A 426 19.17 -4.67 -9.43
N PHE A 427 18.59 -5.49 -8.57
CA PHE A 427 19.05 -5.68 -7.18
C PHE A 427 19.58 -7.09 -6.96
N SER A 428 20.54 -7.22 -6.03
CA SER A 428 21.08 -8.54 -5.68
C SER A 428 20.07 -9.36 -4.85
N ARG A 429 20.27 -10.69 -4.83
CA ARG A 429 19.43 -11.60 -4.04
C ARG A 429 19.54 -11.31 -2.54
N GLU A 430 20.70 -10.85 -2.09
CA GLU A 430 21.03 -10.54 -0.70
C GLU A 430 20.31 -9.28 -0.21
N GLN A 431 19.89 -8.39 -1.12
CA GLN A 431 19.10 -7.21 -0.80
C GLN A 431 17.60 -7.51 -0.66
N ILE A 432 17.15 -8.72 -0.97
CA ILE A 432 15.71 -9.08 -0.99
C ILE A 432 15.44 -10.24 -0.04
N LEU A 433 14.87 -9.97 1.12
CA LEU A 433 14.35 -11.01 2.02
C LEU A 433 12.96 -11.43 1.57
N ILE A 434 12.76 -12.71 1.27
CA ILE A 434 11.47 -13.26 0.84
C ILE A 434 10.95 -14.18 1.93
N LEU A 435 9.71 -13.92 2.35
CA LEU A 435 9.03 -14.60 3.44
C LEU A 435 7.70 -15.15 2.97
N ARG A 436 7.28 -16.26 3.57
CA ARG A 436 5.94 -16.82 3.38
C ARG A 436 5.04 -16.46 4.54
N LEU A 437 3.80 -16.10 4.22
CA LEU A 437 2.75 -15.86 5.20
C LEU A 437 2.46 -17.12 6.01
N GLU A 438 2.53 -18.31 5.38
CA GLU A 438 2.28 -19.58 6.06
C GLU A 438 3.32 -19.80 7.18
N ASP A 439 4.61 -19.60 6.87
CA ASP A 439 5.70 -19.73 7.86
C ASP A 439 5.60 -18.66 8.95
N HIS A 440 5.31 -17.41 8.54
CA HIS A 440 5.10 -16.31 9.48
C HIS A 440 3.93 -16.58 10.43
N ALA A 441 2.82 -17.10 9.93
CA ALA A 441 1.66 -17.45 10.75
C ALA A 441 1.95 -18.64 11.69
N ALA A 442 2.70 -19.64 11.22
CA ALA A 442 3.08 -20.81 12.01
C ALA A 442 4.06 -20.45 13.13
N ASN A 443 5.09 -19.66 12.84
CA ASN A 443 6.08 -19.27 13.84
C ASN A 443 6.63 -17.84 13.62
N ARG A 444 5.85 -16.86 14.08
CA ARG A 444 6.21 -15.44 14.05
C ARG A 444 7.55 -15.13 14.68
N LYS A 445 7.96 -15.86 15.74
CA LYS A 445 9.23 -15.61 16.42
C LYS A 445 10.41 -15.88 15.50
N ILE A 446 10.41 -17.01 14.79
CA ILE A 446 11.48 -17.35 13.83
C ILE A 446 11.47 -16.36 12.66
N THR A 447 10.31 -16.10 12.07
CA THR A 447 10.22 -15.20 10.92
C THR A 447 10.64 -13.77 11.27
N MET A 448 10.25 -13.24 12.44
CA MET A 448 10.68 -11.91 12.88
C MET A 448 12.18 -11.86 13.18
N ARG A 449 12.78 -12.92 13.74
CA ARG A 449 14.24 -12.98 13.93
C ARG A 449 15.00 -12.88 12.61
N ARG A 450 14.54 -13.57 11.56
CA ARG A 450 15.12 -13.45 10.21
C ARG A 450 15.02 -12.03 9.67
N VAL A 451 13.92 -11.33 9.95
CA VAL A 451 13.74 -9.93 9.59
C VAL A 451 14.73 -9.04 10.35
N PHE A 452 14.88 -9.23 11.66
CA PHE A 452 15.80 -8.43 12.48
C PHE A 452 17.26 -8.62 12.04
N GLU A 453 17.65 -9.86 11.77
CA GLU A 453 18.98 -10.19 11.22
C GLU A 453 19.21 -9.54 9.86
N PHE A 454 18.25 -9.69 8.93
CA PHE A 454 18.33 -9.08 7.60
C PHE A 454 18.48 -7.56 7.65
N LEU A 455 17.75 -6.89 8.56
CA LEU A 455 17.82 -5.45 8.78
C LEU A 455 18.99 -5.00 9.65
N GLN A 456 19.79 -5.94 10.19
CA GLN A 456 20.91 -5.67 11.11
C GLN A 456 20.47 -4.80 12.31
N LEU A 457 19.36 -5.20 12.92
CA LEU A 457 18.80 -4.57 14.10
C LEU A 457 19.50 -5.06 15.38
N GLY A 458 19.57 -4.18 16.38
CA GLY A 458 20.12 -4.50 17.69
C GLY A 458 19.32 -5.59 18.44
N PRO A 459 19.92 -6.23 19.45
CA PRO A 459 19.24 -7.25 20.24
C PRO A 459 18.08 -6.65 21.05
N LEU A 460 17.00 -7.42 21.18
CA LEU A 460 15.84 -7.06 21.98
C LEU A 460 15.87 -7.71 23.36
N THR A 461 15.29 -7.05 24.35
CA THR A 461 14.94 -7.73 25.61
C THR A 461 13.88 -8.80 25.34
N LEU A 462 13.86 -9.85 26.17
CA LEU A 462 12.88 -10.94 26.05
C LEU A 462 11.43 -10.43 26.06
N GLN A 463 11.14 -9.43 26.90
CA GLN A 463 9.83 -8.80 26.95
C GLN A 463 9.49 -8.11 25.63
N LYS A 464 10.42 -7.33 25.08
CA LYS A 464 10.18 -6.58 23.84
C LYS A 464 10.02 -7.51 22.64
N GLU A 465 10.81 -8.58 22.57
CA GLU A 465 10.63 -9.63 21.57
C GLU A 465 9.25 -10.29 21.71
N ALA A 466 8.78 -10.56 22.94
CA ALA A 466 7.45 -11.09 23.19
C ALA A 466 6.33 -10.13 22.77
N ASP A 467 6.45 -8.82 23.05
CA ASP A 467 5.46 -7.81 22.63
C ASP A 467 5.29 -7.79 21.10
N ILE A 468 6.41 -7.88 20.37
CA ILE A 468 6.41 -7.91 18.91
C ILE A 468 5.83 -9.23 18.39
N THR A 469 6.27 -10.36 18.93
CA THR A 469 5.97 -11.69 18.37
C THR A 469 4.65 -12.30 18.86
N LYS A 470 4.10 -11.85 19.98
CA LYS A 470 2.84 -12.35 20.55
C LYS A 470 1.64 -11.43 20.28
N SER A 471 1.84 -10.17 19.86
CA SER A 471 0.75 -9.24 19.50
C SER A 471 -0.24 -9.84 18.49
N PRO A 472 -1.56 -9.56 18.59
CA PRO A 472 -2.56 -10.16 17.71
C PRO A 472 -2.25 -9.97 16.22
N ALA A 473 -2.71 -10.90 15.37
CA ALA A 473 -2.52 -10.79 13.93
C ALA A 473 -3.36 -9.65 13.34
N SER A 474 -2.77 -8.82 12.48
CA SER A 474 -3.47 -7.74 11.79
C SER A 474 -4.28 -8.25 10.58
N ASN A 475 -5.36 -7.54 10.24
CA ASN A 475 -6.16 -7.77 9.02
C ASN A 475 -6.69 -9.20 8.85
N THR A 476 -7.11 -9.85 9.93
CA THR A 476 -7.78 -11.15 9.88
C THR A 476 -9.12 -11.07 9.11
N ARG A 477 -9.54 -12.19 8.50
CA ARG A 477 -10.81 -12.25 7.75
C ARG A 477 -11.98 -11.92 8.69
N ARG A 478 -12.84 -10.98 8.26
CA ARG A 478 -14.10 -10.63 8.94
C ARG A 478 -15.01 -11.86 9.06
N PRO A 479 -15.84 -11.96 10.12
CA PRO A 479 -16.74 -13.11 10.30
C PRO A 479 -17.61 -13.41 9.07
N ALA A 480 -18.24 -12.40 8.48
CA ALA A 480 -19.07 -12.57 7.27
C ALA A 480 -18.32 -13.23 6.09
N ASN A 481 -17.06 -12.85 5.87
CA ASN A 481 -16.24 -13.45 4.81
C ASN A 481 -15.72 -14.85 5.18
N ARG A 482 -15.58 -15.15 6.48
CA ARG A 482 -15.18 -16.48 6.95
C ARG A 482 -16.32 -17.47 6.75
N ASN A 483 -17.56 -17.03 6.95
CA ASN A 483 -18.76 -17.85 6.84
C ASN A 483 -19.08 -18.29 5.41
N LEU A 484 -18.50 -17.63 4.39
CA LEU A 484 -18.58 -18.10 2.99
C LEU A 484 -17.83 -19.41 2.74
N GLY A 485 -16.93 -19.80 3.65
CA GLY A 485 -16.18 -21.04 3.52
C GLY A 485 -15.05 -20.98 2.48
N PRO A 486 -14.45 -22.15 2.16
CA PRO A 486 -13.43 -22.26 1.13
C PRO A 486 -14.02 -22.05 -0.26
N MET A 487 -13.18 -21.66 -1.23
CA MET A 487 -13.59 -21.62 -2.64
C MET A 487 -14.01 -23.02 -3.13
N LEU A 488 -14.77 -23.08 -4.22
CA LEU A 488 -15.15 -24.37 -4.82
C LEU A 488 -13.90 -25.20 -5.14
N PRO A 489 -13.88 -26.52 -4.85
CA PRO A 489 -12.74 -27.39 -5.14
C PRO A 489 -12.27 -27.31 -6.60
N ILE A 490 -13.23 -27.16 -7.51
CA ILE A 490 -12.99 -27.01 -8.94
C ILE A 490 -12.23 -25.71 -9.29
N THR A 491 -12.55 -24.62 -8.60
CA THR A 491 -11.86 -23.34 -8.76
C THR A 491 -10.44 -23.43 -8.23
N LYS A 492 -10.26 -24.14 -7.10
CA LYS A 492 -8.93 -24.40 -6.53
C LYS A 492 -8.05 -25.16 -7.52
N GLU A 493 -8.57 -26.21 -8.16
CA GLU A 493 -7.83 -27.00 -9.15
C GLU A 493 -7.42 -26.18 -10.39
N ILE A 494 -8.33 -25.35 -10.92
CA ILE A 494 -8.07 -24.41 -12.02
C ILE A 494 -6.92 -23.47 -11.65
N LEU A 495 -7.02 -22.81 -10.49
CA LEU A 495 -6.03 -21.83 -10.07
C LEU A 495 -4.68 -22.50 -9.75
N GLN A 496 -4.69 -23.68 -9.14
CA GLN A 496 -3.46 -24.46 -8.93
C GLN A 496 -2.78 -24.78 -10.26
N SER A 497 -3.54 -25.20 -11.27
CA SER A 497 -3.00 -25.48 -12.62
C SER A 497 -2.45 -24.22 -13.28
N PHE A 498 -3.15 -23.09 -13.17
CA PHE A 498 -2.72 -21.79 -13.70
C PHE A 498 -1.42 -21.29 -13.05
N TYR A 499 -1.32 -21.33 -11.71
CA TYR A 499 -0.14 -20.83 -11.00
C TYR A 499 1.05 -21.81 -10.99
N LYS A 500 0.83 -23.10 -11.30
CA LYS A 500 1.85 -24.15 -11.24
C LYS A 500 3.19 -23.80 -11.91
N PRO A 501 3.26 -23.38 -13.20
CA PRO A 501 4.54 -23.07 -13.82
C PRO A 501 5.28 -21.91 -13.14
N PHE A 502 4.53 -20.91 -12.64
CA PHE A 502 5.09 -19.77 -11.92
C PHE A 502 5.65 -20.16 -10.56
N ASN A 503 4.93 -21.01 -9.81
CA ASN A 503 5.37 -21.52 -8.51
C ASN A 503 6.60 -22.44 -8.66
N GLN A 504 6.62 -23.29 -9.69
CA GLN A 504 7.78 -24.12 -10.01
C GLN A 504 9.01 -23.27 -10.31
N ARG A 505 8.85 -22.22 -11.15
CA ARG A 505 9.95 -21.31 -11.45
C ARG A 505 10.38 -20.52 -10.21
N LEU A 506 9.44 -20.08 -9.36
CA LEU A 506 9.75 -19.38 -8.11
C LEU A 506 10.57 -20.25 -7.17
N ALA A 507 10.15 -21.49 -6.94
CA ALA A 507 10.87 -22.45 -6.11
C ALA A 507 12.29 -22.73 -6.63
N GLN A 508 12.48 -22.80 -7.95
CA GLN A 508 13.81 -22.93 -8.57
C GLN A 508 14.67 -21.69 -8.34
N VAL A 509 14.14 -20.48 -8.60
CA VAL A 509 14.86 -19.21 -8.41
C VAL A 509 15.27 -19.02 -6.95
N LEU A 510 14.40 -19.43 -6.02
CA LEU A 510 14.65 -19.31 -4.57
C LEU A 510 15.40 -20.50 -3.97
N LYS A 511 15.56 -21.59 -4.73
CA LYS A 511 16.09 -22.88 -4.25
C LYS A 511 15.37 -23.36 -3.00
N ASP A 512 14.06 -23.17 -2.97
CA ASP A 512 13.20 -23.48 -1.82
C ASP A 512 11.89 -24.12 -2.32
N PRO A 513 11.71 -25.45 -2.14
CA PRO A 513 10.53 -26.16 -2.59
C PRO A 513 9.25 -25.74 -1.84
N ALA A 514 9.37 -25.02 -0.73
CA ALA A 514 8.23 -24.56 0.05
C ALA A 514 7.35 -23.55 -0.74
N PHE A 515 7.92 -22.89 -1.76
CA PHE A 515 7.21 -22.01 -2.71
C PHE A 515 6.49 -22.77 -3.84
N LEU A 516 6.46 -24.10 -3.82
CA LEU A 516 5.58 -24.87 -4.70
C LEU A 516 4.11 -24.83 -4.23
N TRP A 517 3.88 -24.64 -2.92
CA TRP A 517 2.57 -24.72 -2.26
C TRP A 517 1.77 -25.98 -2.63
N THR A 518 2.45 -27.13 -2.70
CA THR A 518 1.87 -28.45 -2.99
C THR A 518 1.34 -29.14 -1.75
#